data_AF-A0A1V6C8X9-F1
#
_entry.id   AF-A0A1V6C8X9-F1
#
_cell.length_a   1.000
_cell.length_b   1.000
_cell.length_c   1.000
_cell.angle_alpha   90.00
_cell.angle_beta   90.00
_cell.angle_gamma   90.00
#
_symmetry.space_group_name_H-M   'P 1'
#
loop_
_entity.id
_entity.type
_entity.pdbx_description
1 polymer ?
#
loop_
_entity_poly.entity_id
_entity_poly.type
_entity_poly.pdbx_seq_one_letter_code
_entity_poly.pdbx_strand_id
1 'polypeptide(L)'
;MFDHVNDGYCPQCLLDNKRVALMINADDIWECPDCNLLLHNCNFFFMAVMRKRGHGDLKHISAVGRVRGKILTKASAEDEFKADTSGFMSEDDFRVFLKDTLETI
;
A
#
# COMPACT_ATOMS: atom_id res chain seq x y z
N MET A 1 13.96 -6.75 -0.96
CA MET A 1 14.43 -5.79 0.06
C MET A 1 13.31 -4.80 0.28
N PHE A 2 12.77 -4.75 1.49
CA PHE A 2 11.84 -3.70 1.86
C PHE A 2 12.51 -2.33 1.71
N ASP A 3 11.82 -1.42 1.06
CA ASP A 3 12.20 -0.01 0.96
C ASP A 3 11.11 0.79 1.69
N HIS A 4 11.54 1.80 2.45
CA HIS A 4 10.61 2.73 3.08
C HIS A 4 9.88 3.58 2.05
N VAL A 5 10.30 3.52 0.79
CA VAL A 5 9.74 4.27 -0.33
C VAL A 5 8.96 3.36 -1.28
N ASN A 6 7.78 3.79 -1.69
CA ASN A 6 7.03 3.18 -2.78
C ASN A 6 7.48 3.73 -4.14
N ASP A 7 7.91 2.82 -5.01
CA ASP A 7 8.34 3.10 -6.39
C ASP A 7 7.37 2.56 -7.46
N GLY A 8 6.12 2.34 -7.08
CA GLY A 8 5.03 1.89 -7.96
C GLY A 8 4.86 0.37 -7.99
N TYR A 9 5.63 -0.36 -7.18
CA TYR A 9 5.47 -1.80 -6.99
C TYR A 9 4.77 -2.11 -5.66
N CYS A 10 4.10 -3.25 -5.61
CA CYS A 10 3.47 -3.73 -4.40
C CYS A 10 4.52 -4.05 -3.32
N PRO A 11 4.50 -3.36 -2.17
CA PRO A 11 5.50 -3.57 -1.12
C PRO A 11 5.41 -4.96 -0.50
N GLN A 12 4.21 -5.56 -0.41
CA GLN A 12 4.08 -6.94 0.06
C GLN A 12 4.72 -7.95 -0.90
N CYS A 13 4.47 -7.85 -2.21
CA CYS A 13 5.08 -8.75 -3.19
C CYS A 13 6.61 -8.64 -3.21
N LEU A 14 7.15 -7.44 -2.93
CA LEU A 14 8.60 -7.23 -2.82
C LEU A 14 9.24 -7.98 -1.64
N LEU A 15 8.48 -8.30 -0.58
CA LEU A 15 8.94 -9.16 0.51
C LEU A 15 9.28 -10.58 0.03
N ASP A 16 8.61 -11.02 -1.05
CA ASP A 16 8.80 -12.32 -1.70
C ASP A 16 9.66 -12.19 -2.98
N ASN A 17 10.38 -11.07 -3.14
CA ASN A 17 11.16 -10.73 -4.33
C ASN A 17 10.37 -10.71 -5.66
N LYS A 18 9.05 -10.49 -5.59
CA LYS A 18 8.18 -10.33 -6.77
C LYS A 18 7.92 -8.86 -7.06
N ARG A 19 8.14 -8.44 -8.30
CA ARG A 19 7.87 -7.08 -8.77
C ARG A 19 6.52 -7.03 -9.46
N VAL A 20 5.48 -6.71 -8.70
CA VAL A 20 4.11 -6.55 -9.20
C VAL A 20 3.78 -5.06 -9.21
N ALA A 21 3.43 -4.52 -10.38
CA ALA A 21 3.04 -3.12 -10.51
C ALA A 21 1.67 -2.89 -9.86
N LEU A 22 1.51 -1.74 -9.21
CA LEU A 22 0.22 -1.33 -8.64
C LEU A 22 -0.67 -0.73 -9.73
N MET A 23 -1.95 -1.07 -9.68
CA MET A 23 -3.00 -0.50 -10.53
C MET A 23 -3.67 0.64 -9.78
N ILE A 24 -3.96 1.76 -10.44
CA ILE A 24 -4.60 2.93 -9.81
C ILE A 24 -6.01 3.15 -10.40
N ASN A 25 -6.97 3.50 -9.54
CA ASN A 25 -8.31 3.92 -9.97
C ASN A 25 -8.44 5.45 -10.08
N ALA A 26 -9.67 5.93 -10.32
CA ALA A 26 -9.96 7.36 -10.40
C ALA A 26 -9.93 8.10 -9.04
N ASP A 27 -9.93 7.35 -7.92
CA ASP A 27 -9.99 7.90 -6.56
C ASP A 27 -8.61 7.95 -5.88
N ASP A 28 -7.51 7.84 -6.65
CA ASP A 28 -6.15 7.73 -6.13
C ASP A 28 -5.99 6.60 -5.10
N ILE A 29 -6.60 5.45 -5.40
CA ILE A 29 -6.40 4.20 -4.69
C ILE A 29 -5.61 3.26 -5.59
N TRP A 30 -4.52 2.73 -5.04
CA TRP A 30 -3.66 1.73 -5.67
C TRP A 30 -3.99 0.35 -5.12
N GLU A 31 -4.11 -0.63 -6.00
CA GLU A 31 -4.28 -2.03 -5.64
C GLU A 31 -3.25 -2.91 -6.33
N CYS A 32 -2.73 -3.87 -5.58
CA CYS A 32 -1.93 -4.95 -6.15
C CYS A 32 -2.85 -6.01 -6.77
N PRO A 33 -2.72 -6.34 -8.08
CA PRO A 33 -3.56 -7.35 -8.71
C PRO A 33 -3.29 -8.78 -8.21
N ASP A 34 -2.14 -9.04 -7.57
CA ASP A 34 -1.77 -10.38 -7.11
C ASP A 34 -2.24 -10.69 -5.67
N CYS A 35 -2.19 -9.69 -4.79
CA CYS A 35 -2.47 -9.88 -3.35
C CYS A 35 -3.50 -8.90 -2.78
N ASN A 36 -4.15 -8.10 -3.64
CA ASN A 36 -5.19 -7.13 -3.30
C ASN A 36 -4.77 -6.15 -2.19
N LEU A 37 -3.46 -5.88 -2.06
CA LEU A 37 -2.97 -4.87 -1.13
C LEU A 37 -3.40 -3.50 -1.61
N LEU A 38 -4.11 -2.77 -0.75
CA LEU A 38 -4.53 -1.40 -1.02
C LEU A 38 -3.55 -0.39 -0.45
N LEU A 39 -3.25 0.62 -1.26
CA LEU A 39 -2.49 1.79 -0.89
C LEU A 39 -3.28 3.02 -1.30
N HIS A 40 -3.19 4.09 -0.52
CA HIS A 40 -3.78 5.37 -0.92
C HIS A 40 -2.81 6.50 -0.66
N ASN A 41 -2.98 7.56 -1.44
CA ASN A 41 -2.17 8.75 -1.31
C ASN A 41 -2.62 9.59 -0.10
N CYS A 42 -1.84 9.48 0.97
CA CYS A 42 -1.96 10.22 2.23
C CYS A 42 -2.05 11.71 2.11
N ASN A 43 -1.01 12.21 1.45
CA ASN A 43 -0.47 13.56 1.53
C ASN A 43 0.62 13.69 0.46
N PHE A 44 1.29 14.84 0.39
CA PHE A 44 2.37 15.04 -0.58
C PHE A 44 3.48 13.96 -0.48
N PHE A 45 3.89 13.59 0.74
CA PHE A 45 5.03 12.70 0.99
C PHE A 45 4.70 11.23 1.25
N PHE A 46 3.49 10.92 1.72
CA PHE A 46 3.16 9.60 2.26
C PHE A 46 2.21 8.82 1.37
N MET A 47 2.44 7.52 1.31
CA MET A 47 1.52 6.53 0.75
C MET A 47 1.21 5.53 1.85
N ALA A 48 -0.04 5.50 2.33
CA ALA A 48 -0.39 4.56 3.37
C ALA A 48 -0.91 3.25 2.80
N VAL A 49 -0.47 2.17 3.43
CA VAL A 49 -1.02 0.83 3.29
C VAL A 49 -2.32 0.80 4.08
N MET A 50 -3.43 0.56 3.38
CA MET A 50 -4.75 0.51 4.01
C MET A 50 -4.85 -0.71 4.92
N ARG A 51 -5.77 -0.65 5.90
CA ARG A 51 -6.03 -1.72 6.87
C ARG A 51 -6.97 -2.82 6.35
N LYS A 52 -7.34 -2.75 5.07
CA LYS A 52 -8.21 -3.73 4.41
C LYS A 52 -7.62 -4.14 3.07
N ARG A 53 -8.00 -5.33 2.63
CA ARG A 53 -7.73 -5.81 1.27
C ARG A 53 -8.76 -5.26 0.30
N GLY A 54 -8.35 -5.07 -0.93
CA GLY A 54 -9.26 -4.89 -2.04
C GLY A 54 -9.87 -6.23 -2.45
N HIS A 55 -10.66 -6.19 -3.52
CA HIS A 55 -11.38 -7.35 -4.03
C HIS A 55 -10.86 -7.82 -5.39
N GLY A 56 -9.81 -7.19 -5.93
CA GLY A 56 -9.32 -7.43 -7.29
C GLY A 56 -10.18 -6.81 -8.40
N ASP A 57 -11.33 -6.23 -8.04
CA ASP A 57 -12.25 -5.53 -8.96
C ASP A 57 -12.08 -4.02 -8.83
N LEU A 58 -10.87 -3.52 -9.10
CA LEU A 58 -10.59 -2.09 -9.10
C LEU A 58 -11.40 -1.41 -10.23
N LYS A 59 -12.59 -0.89 -9.90
CA LYS A 59 -13.45 -0.20 -10.85
C LYS A 59 -12.74 1.06 -11.36
N HIS A 60 -12.78 1.25 -12.68
CA HIS A 60 -12.22 2.42 -13.37
C HIS A 60 -10.71 2.61 -13.20
N ILE A 61 -9.93 1.61 -13.65
CA ILE A 61 -8.48 1.73 -13.80
C ILE A 61 -8.16 2.97 -14.65
N SER A 62 -7.50 3.95 -14.05
CA SER A 62 -7.17 5.22 -14.70
C SER A 62 -5.78 5.19 -15.34
N ALA A 63 -4.84 4.42 -14.76
CA ALA A 63 -3.48 4.23 -15.27
C ALA A 63 -2.76 3.02 -14.62
N VAL A 64 -1.54 2.72 -15.07
CA VAL A 64 -0.57 1.92 -14.29
C VAL A 64 0.25 2.92 -13.45
N GLY A 65 0.12 2.84 -12.13
CA GLY A 65 0.50 3.91 -11.21
C GLY A 65 2.00 4.04 -11.00
N ARG A 66 2.62 5.10 -11.53
CA ARG A 66 4.03 5.46 -11.28
C ARG A 66 4.17 6.42 -10.10
N VAL A 67 3.59 6.11 -8.95
CA VAL A 67 4.00 6.83 -7.74
C VAL A 67 5.40 6.38 -7.39
N ARG A 68 6.34 7.32 -7.38
CA ARG A 68 7.74 7.07 -7.01
C ARG A 68 8.16 8.04 -5.94
N GLY A 69 8.96 7.58 -4.99
CA GLY A 69 9.50 8.47 -3.96
C GLY A 69 8.57 8.76 -2.78
N LYS A 70 7.41 8.09 -2.64
CA LYS A 70 6.54 8.30 -1.46
C LYS A 70 6.88 7.37 -0.32
N ILE A 71 6.93 7.89 0.90
CA ILE A 71 7.23 7.11 2.09
C ILE A 71 6.03 6.23 2.44
N LEU A 72 6.27 4.93 2.56
CA LEU A 72 5.28 3.95 2.99
C LEU A 72 4.97 4.14 4.47
N THR A 73 3.68 4.14 4.75
CA THR A 73 3.19 4.19 6.12
C THR A 73 1.93 3.35 6.33
N LYS A 74 1.45 3.28 7.56
CA LYS A 74 0.20 2.63 7.95
C LYS A 74 -0.95 3.62 7.77
N ALA A 75 -2.11 3.15 7.34
CA ALA A 75 -3.32 3.95 7.48
C ALA A 75 -3.69 4.10 8.96
N SER A 76 -4.24 5.24 9.34
CA SER A 76 -4.72 5.49 10.70
C SER A 76 -5.78 4.46 11.08
N ALA A 77 -5.83 4.10 12.36
CA ALA A 77 -6.87 3.21 12.89
C ALA A 77 -8.24 3.91 12.99
N GLU A 78 -8.24 5.23 13.12
CA GLU A 78 -9.46 6.04 13.28
C GLU A 78 -10.08 6.43 11.92
N ASP A 79 -9.25 6.60 10.89
CA ASP A 79 -9.65 7.02 9.56
C ASP A 79 -8.71 6.39 8.53
N GLU A 80 -9.24 5.42 7.77
CA GLU A 80 -8.46 4.67 6.78
C GLU A 80 -7.93 5.52 5.62
N PHE A 81 -8.42 6.76 5.46
CA PHE A 81 -7.96 7.71 4.46
C PHE A 81 -6.93 8.72 5.01
N LYS A 82 -6.44 8.51 6.24
CA LYS A 82 -5.33 9.27 6.82
C LYS A 82 -4.09 8.40 7.03
N ALA A 83 -2.92 9.02 6.88
CA ALA A 83 -1.65 8.40 7.25
C ALA A 83 -1.47 8.46 8.77
N ASP A 84 -1.05 7.35 9.37
CA ASP A 84 -0.24 7.39 10.59
C ASP A 84 1.15 7.91 10.18
N THR A 85 1.54 9.11 10.57
CA THR A 85 2.78 9.72 10.05
C THR A 85 4.06 9.14 10.67
N SER A 86 3.95 8.15 11.55
CA SER A 86 5.12 7.49 12.14
C SER A 86 5.90 6.63 11.12
N GLY A 87 5.28 6.19 10.03
CA GLY A 87 5.94 5.35 9.03
C GLY A 87 6.12 3.90 9.50
N PHE A 88 6.68 3.07 8.62
CA PHE A 88 7.21 1.76 9.02
C PHE A 88 8.66 1.89 9.48
N MET A 89 8.96 1.39 10.68
CA MET A 89 10.29 1.50 11.28
C MET A 89 11.26 0.43 10.78
N SER A 90 10.74 -0.68 10.26
CA SER A 90 11.53 -1.79 9.73
C SER A 90 10.70 -2.67 8.79
N GLU A 91 11.36 -3.58 8.07
CA GLU A 91 10.68 -4.64 7.32
C GLU A 91 9.81 -5.51 8.25
N ASP A 92 10.29 -5.83 9.45
CA ASP A 92 9.55 -6.63 10.42
C ASP A 92 8.28 -5.91 10.90
N ASP A 93 8.35 -4.60 11.15
CA ASP A 93 7.18 -3.78 11.49
C ASP A 93 6.14 -3.80 10.36
N PHE A 94 6.59 -3.74 9.11
CA PHE A 94 5.70 -3.89 7.96
C PHE A 94 5.08 -5.30 7.88
N ARG A 95 5.87 -6.36 8.07
CA ARG A 95 5.38 -7.75 8.10
C ARG A 95 4.35 -7.97 9.20
N VAL A 96 4.58 -7.45 10.39
CA VAL A 96 3.64 -7.50 11.53
C VAL A 96 2.34 -6.79 11.17
N PHE A 97 2.41 -5.58 10.60
CA PHE A 97 1.22 -4.86 10.16
C PHE A 97 0.41 -5.65 9.13
N LEU A 98 1.06 -6.23 8.12
CA LEU A 98 0.37 -7.04 7.11
C LEU A 98 -0.33 -8.24 7.73
N LYS A 99 0.29 -8.93 8.69
CA LYS A 99 -0.27 -10.11 9.33
C LYS A 99 -1.43 -9.75 10.27
N ASP A 100 -1.18 -8.87 11.22
CA ASP A 100 -2.11 -8.59 12.31
C ASP A 100 -3.33 -7.79 11.85
N THR A 101 -3.17 -6.99 10.80
CA THR A 101 -4.22 -6.07 10.34
C THR A 101 -4.95 -6.58 9.09
N LEU A 102 -4.33 -7.38 8.22
CA LEU A 102 -4.93 -7.78 6.94
C LEU A 102 -5.40 -9.24 6.87
N GLU A 103 -5.04 -10.11 7.83
CA GLU A 103 -5.52 -11.51 7.87
C GLU A 103 -6.84 -11.69 8.65
N THR A 104 -7.39 -10.62 9.24
CA THR A 104 -8.59 -10.68 10.08
C THR A 104 -9.88 -10.29 9.33
N ILE A 105 -10.09 -10.87 8.14
CA ILE A 105 -11.38 -10.83 7.42
C ILE A 105 -11.74 -12.21 6.90
#